data_AF-A0A7W0ABP8-F1
#
_entry.id   AF-A0A7W0ABP8-F1
#
_cell.length_a   1.000
_cell.length_b   1.000
_cell.length_c   1.000
_cell.angle_alpha   90.00
_cell.angle_beta   90.00
_cell.angle_gamma   90.00
#
_symmetry.space_group_name_H-M   'P 1'
#
loop_
_entity.id
_entity.type
_entity.pdbx_description
1 polymer ?
#
loop_
_entity_poly.entity_id
_entity_poly.type
_entity_poly.pdbx_seq_one_letter_code
_entity_poly.pdbx_strand_id
1 'polypeptide(L)'
;LEPDDLGAGVIALSAMVLRFENDEQASAGYEAFLENIDADLLDLAQDGEAIVTDEQIDDLGDVATAVVLNTRNVDQETFFRFVLVHDGEYFFLTSALGDTSEHVTTADELARYLVEEGEEQGEEAVFVAEGASSGGLWGFMPDDDNVLLGELIPIFDETLFPAP
;
A
#
# COMPACT_ATOMS: atom_id res chain seq x y z
N LEU A 1 5.47 -6.58 -24.49
CA LEU A 1 4.21 -5.92 -24.13
C LEU A 1 4.36 -4.52 -24.69
N GLU A 2 3.59 -4.20 -25.72
CA GLU A 2 3.49 -2.82 -26.18
C GLU A 2 2.87 -1.98 -25.04
N PRO A 3 3.14 -0.67 -24.94
CA PRO A 3 2.59 0.18 -23.88
C PRO A 3 1.06 0.10 -23.77
N ASP A 4 0.40 -0.15 -24.91
CA ASP A 4 -1.05 -0.29 -25.04
C ASP A 4 -1.58 -1.68 -24.59
N ASP A 5 -0.70 -2.64 -24.26
CA ASP A 5 -1.06 -3.98 -23.75
C ASP A 5 -1.21 -4.03 -22.22
N LEU A 6 -0.77 -3.00 -21.50
CA LEU A 6 -1.15 -2.81 -20.09
C LEU A 6 -2.54 -2.18 -20.11
N GLY A 7 -3.57 -2.97 -19.79
CA GLY A 7 -4.95 -2.49 -19.80
C GLY A 7 -5.11 -1.17 -19.05
N ALA A 8 -5.99 -0.29 -19.56
CA ALA A 8 -6.35 0.94 -18.87
C ALA A 8 -6.86 0.59 -17.46
N GLY A 9 -6.30 1.19 -16.41
CA GLY A 9 -6.63 0.83 -15.04
C GLY A 9 -5.46 0.85 -14.06
N VAL A 10 -5.68 0.17 -12.93
CA VAL A 10 -4.66 -0.08 -11.91
C VAL A 10 -3.70 -1.14 -12.45
N ILE A 11 -2.42 -0.79 -12.57
CA ILE A 11 -1.36 -1.67 -13.05
C ILE A 11 -0.82 -2.53 -11.90
N ALA A 12 -0.69 -1.93 -10.72
CA ALA A 12 -0.24 -2.62 -9.52
C ALA A 12 -0.92 -2.00 -8.29
N LEU A 13 -1.26 -2.85 -7.33
CA LEU A 13 -1.77 -2.50 -6.01
C LEU A 13 -0.98 -3.31 -4.99
N SER A 14 -0.49 -2.65 -3.95
CA SER A 14 0.34 -3.25 -2.91
C SER A 14 -0.14 -2.80 -1.54
N ALA A 15 -0.01 -3.69 -0.57
CA ALA A 15 -0.16 -3.39 0.84
C ALA A 15 1.02 -3.99 1.62
N MET A 16 1.52 -3.24 2.58
CA MET A 16 2.46 -3.67 3.59
C MET A 16 1.87 -3.32 4.94
N VAL A 17 1.86 -4.31 5.84
CA VAL A 17 1.40 -4.13 7.21
C VAL A 17 2.57 -4.44 8.13
N LEU A 18 2.93 -3.48 8.98
CA LEU A 18 3.97 -3.63 9.99
C LEU A 18 3.32 -3.51 11.36
N ARG A 19 3.59 -4.48 12.23
CA ARG A 19 3.19 -4.45 13.64
C ARG A 19 4.42 -4.14 14.49
N PHE A 20 4.28 -3.18 15.38
CA PHE A 20 5.30 -2.78 16.35
C PHE A 20 4.98 -3.35 17.74
N GLU A 21 5.92 -3.23 18.68
CA GLU A 21 5.69 -3.71 20.05
C GLU A 21 4.67 -2.84 20.81
N ASN A 22 4.46 -1.60 20.35
CA ASN A 22 3.53 -0.63 20.93
C ASN A 22 3.36 0.58 19.99
N ASP A 23 2.35 1.38 20.32
CA ASP A 23 1.98 2.63 19.65
C ASP A 23 3.13 3.66 19.53
N GLU A 24 3.96 3.81 20.58
CA GLU A 24 5.09 4.75 20.56
C GLU A 24 6.12 4.38 19.48
N GLN A 25 6.41 3.09 19.32
CA GLN A 25 7.31 2.61 18.27
C GLN A 25 6.69 2.73 16.87
N ALA A 26 5.39 2.45 16.72
CA ALA A 26 4.69 2.61 15.45
C ALA A 26 4.69 4.06 14.98
N SER A 27 4.38 4.99 15.90
CA SER A 27 4.43 6.43 15.66
C SER A 27 5.84 6.90 15.23
N ALA A 28 6.89 6.46 15.94
CA ALA A 28 8.27 6.79 15.56
C ALA A 28 8.67 6.20 14.20
N GLY A 29 8.19 4.99 13.86
CA GLY A 29 8.38 4.38 12.55
C GLY A 29 7.69 5.16 11.43
N TYR A 30 6.46 5.62 11.66
CA TYR A 30 5.71 6.46 10.74
C TYR A 30 6.43 7.78 10.43
N GLU A 31 6.86 8.49 11.48
CA GLU A 31 7.62 9.75 11.33
C GLU A 31 8.93 9.52 10.57
N ALA A 32 9.69 8.49 10.94
CA ALA A 32 10.94 8.15 10.27
C ALA A 32 10.73 7.81 8.79
N PHE A 33 9.65 7.12 8.44
CA PHE A 33 9.35 6.80 7.05
C PHE A 33 9.06 8.09 6.26
N LEU A 34 8.19 8.97 6.75
CA LEU A 34 7.89 10.25 6.10
C LEU A 34 9.13 11.12 5.92
N GLU A 35 10.02 11.18 6.91
CA GLU A 35 11.27 11.95 6.80
C GLU A 35 12.20 11.46 5.69
N ASN A 36 12.14 10.17 5.34
CA ASN A 36 13.03 9.58 4.33
C ASN A 36 12.38 9.47 2.95
N ILE A 37 11.04 9.58 2.86
CA ILE A 37 10.34 9.20 1.64
C ILE A 37 10.63 10.14 0.46
N ASP A 38 10.86 11.43 0.72
CA ASP A 38 11.20 12.41 -0.31
C ASP A 38 12.46 12.05 -1.11
N ALA A 39 13.45 11.43 -0.48
CA ALA A 39 14.70 11.08 -1.14
C ALA A 39 14.54 9.87 -2.06
N ASP A 40 13.77 8.87 -1.63
CA ASP A 40 13.61 7.59 -2.33
C ASP A 40 12.51 7.65 -3.42
N LEU A 41 11.49 8.51 -3.26
CA LEU A 41 10.41 8.67 -4.26
C LEU A 41 10.87 9.33 -5.55
N LEU A 42 11.84 10.23 -5.48
CA LEU A 42 12.40 10.87 -6.67
C LEU A 42 13.08 9.84 -7.58
N ASP A 43 13.65 8.78 -7.02
CA ASP A 43 14.24 7.68 -7.77
C ASP A 43 13.17 6.81 -8.46
N LEU A 44 11.93 6.78 -7.95
CA LEU A 44 10.80 6.07 -8.56
C LEU A 44 10.21 6.81 -9.76
N ALA A 45 10.58 8.06 -9.99
CA ALA A 45 10.08 8.85 -11.12
C ALA A 45 10.72 8.48 -12.47
N GLN A 46 11.49 7.38 -12.60
CA GLN A 46 11.91 6.77 -13.87
C GLN A 46 12.23 7.77 -15.02
N ASP A 47 13.15 8.70 -14.78
CA ASP A 47 13.57 9.76 -15.72
C ASP A 47 12.51 10.86 -16.06
N GLY A 48 11.33 10.83 -15.43
CA GLY A 48 10.29 11.85 -15.48
C GLY A 48 10.43 12.94 -14.42
N GLU A 49 9.60 13.99 -14.53
CA GLU A 49 9.49 15.03 -13.50
C GLU A 49 8.53 14.57 -12.40
N ALA A 50 9.06 14.32 -11.21
CA ALA A 50 8.28 14.00 -10.03
C ALA A 50 7.53 15.24 -9.52
N ILE A 51 6.21 15.14 -9.43
CA ILE A 51 5.41 16.07 -8.63
C ILE A 51 4.96 15.30 -7.40
N VAL A 52 5.49 15.67 -6.24
CA VAL A 52 5.13 15.12 -4.93
C VAL A 52 4.10 16.06 -4.30
N THR A 53 2.97 15.51 -3.86
CA THR A 53 1.94 16.25 -3.12
C THR A 53 1.56 15.47 -1.88
N ASP A 54 1.77 16.09 -0.70
CA ASP A 54 1.37 15.50 0.58
C ASP A 54 -0.05 15.93 0.94
N GLU A 55 -0.88 14.93 1.25
CA GLU A 55 -2.29 15.11 1.59
C GLU A 55 -2.56 14.38 2.90
N GLN A 56 -3.05 15.08 3.92
CA GLN A 56 -3.57 14.41 5.11
C GLN A 56 -4.90 13.74 4.73
N ILE A 57 -5.07 12.47 5.10
CA ILE A 57 -6.36 11.78 4.95
C ILE A 57 -7.09 11.86 6.28
N ASP A 58 -8.21 12.59 6.29
CA ASP A 58 -9.07 12.66 7.46
C ASP A 58 -9.83 11.33 7.68
N ASP A 59 -10.15 11.06 8.94
CA ASP A 59 -10.95 9.91 9.38
C ASP A 59 -10.38 8.55 8.91
N LEU A 60 -9.06 8.36 9.04
CA LEU A 60 -8.38 7.09 8.76
C LEU A 60 -7.20 6.89 9.72
N GLY A 61 -7.32 5.90 10.62
CA GLY A 61 -6.34 5.64 11.69
C GLY A 61 -6.20 6.79 12.68
N ASP A 62 -5.11 6.78 13.44
CA ASP A 62 -4.68 7.88 14.31
C ASP A 62 -4.07 9.04 13.49
N VAL A 63 -3.30 8.69 12.46
CA VAL A 63 -2.80 9.63 11.46
C VAL A 63 -2.64 8.93 10.10
N ALA A 64 -3.01 9.63 9.03
CA ALA A 64 -2.81 9.15 7.67
C ALA A 64 -2.27 10.26 6.76
N THR A 65 -1.35 9.88 5.88
CA THR A 65 -0.77 10.74 4.86
C THR A 65 -0.75 10.01 3.54
N ALA A 66 -1.39 10.60 2.55
CA ALA A 66 -1.27 10.21 1.17
C ALA A 66 -0.20 11.07 0.52
N VAL A 67 0.47 10.48 -0.45
CA VAL A 67 1.31 11.23 -1.35
C VAL A 67 1.12 10.69 -2.74
N VAL A 68 1.09 11.62 -3.67
CA VAL A 68 0.97 11.34 -5.09
C VAL A 68 2.27 11.71 -5.76
N LEU A 69 2.80 10.77 -6.53
CA LEU A 69 3.87 10.96 -7.49
C LEU A 69 3.25 10.86 -8.88
N ASN A 70 3.26 11.97 -9.61
CA ASN A 70 3.03 11.92 -11.06
C ASN A 70 4.38 11.79 -11.76
N THR A 71 4.51 10.77 -12.60
CA THR A 71 5.69 10.55 -13.43
C THR A 71 5.30 10.66 -14.90
N ARG A 72 5.99 11.54 -15.62
CA ARG A 72 5.75 11.75 -17.05
C ARG A 72 7.02 11.52 -17.83
N ASN A 73 7.01 10.54 -18.74
CA ASN A 73 8.02 10.42 -19.77
C ASN A 73 7.43 10.85 -21.14
N VAL A 74 8.24 10.77 -22.21
CA VAL A 74 7.83 11.24 -23.55
C VAL A 74 6.71 10.41 -24.17
N ASP A 75 6.50 9.18 -23.69
CA ASP A 75 5.60 8.20 -24.28
C ASP A 75 4.39 7.87 -23.39
N GLN A 76 4.44 8.16 -22.08
CA GLN A 76 3.41 7.82 -21.11
C GLN A 76 3.44 8.71 -19.87
N GLU A 77 2.25 8.96 -19.31
CA GLU A 77 2.06 9.52 -17.97
C GLU A 77 1.59 8.39 -17.05
N THR A 78 2.23 8.24 -15.91
CA THR A 78 1.88 7.26 -14.89
C THR A 78 1.72 7.95 -13.54
N PHE A 79 0.74 7.50 -12.79
CA PHE A 79 0.45 7.99 -11.47
C PHE A 79 0.82 6.90 -10.48
N PHE A 80 1.49 7.30 -9.41
CA PHE A 80 1.76 6.48 -8.27
C PHE A 80 1.20 7.18 -7.04
N ARG A 81 0.37 6.50 -6.26
CA ARG A 81 -0.11 6.99 -4.98
C ARG A 81 0.31 6.04 -3.90
N PHE A 82 0.81 6.58 -2.81
CA PHE A 82 1.03 5.82 -1.58
C PHE A 82 0.22 6.43 -0.45
N VAL A 83 -0.27 5.58 0.44
CA VAL A 83 -0.99 5.97 1.65
C VAL A 83 -0.33 5.30 2.83
N LEU A 84 0.15 6.11 3.74
CA LEU A 84 0.61 5.68 5.05
C LEU A 84 -0.51 5.91 6.06
N VAL A 85 -0.73 4.93 6.92
CA VAL A 85 -1.60 5.04 8.08
C VAL A 85 -0.88 4.50 9.31
N HIS A 86 -0.92 5.24 10.40
CA HIS A 86 -0.60 4.75 11.74
C HIS A 86 -1.91 4.64 12.53
N ASP A 87 -2.13 3.47 13.12
CA ASP A 87 -3.29 3.17 13.97
C ASP A 87 -2.85 2.23 15.10
N GLY A 88 -2.76 2.76 16.32
CA GLY A 88 -2.23 2.04 17.47
C GLY A 88 -0.84 1.45 17.22
N GLU A 89 -0.67 0.14 17.41
CA GLU A 89 0.62 -0.54 17.22
C GLU A 89 0.94 -0.89 15.75
N TYR A 90 0.11 -0.47 14.80
CA TYR A 90 0.26 -0.81 13.39
C TYR A 90 0.63 0.37 12.52
N PHE A 91 1.35 0.02 11.46
CA PHE A 91 1.67 0.89 10.35
C PHE A 91 1.26 0.20 9.06
N PHE A 92 0.40 0.85 8.30
CA PHE A 92 -0.10 0.39 7.01
C PHE A 92 0.49 1.27 5.91
N LEU A 93 1.08 0.64 4.90
CA LEU A 93 1.52 1.29 3.69
C LEU A 93 0.80 0.63 2.52
N THR A 94 -0.07 1.37 1.84
CA THR A 94 -0.65 0.93 0.59
C THR A 94 -0.12 1.75 -0.56
N SER A 95 -0.07 1.16 -1.75
CA SER A 95 0.30 1.90 -2.95
C SER A 95 -0.40 1.39 -4.19
N ALA A 96 -0.67 2.30 -5.12
CA ALA A 96 -1.24 2.00 -6.41
C ALA A 96 -0.42 2.66 -7.52
N LEU A 97 -0.18 1.91 -8.60
CA LEU A 97 0.36 2.42 -9.86
C LEU A 97 -0.74 2.33 -10.92
N GLY A 98 -0.98 3.42 -11.64
CA GLY A 98 -2.00 3.48 -12.67
C GLY A 98 -1.65 4.46 -13.79
N ASP A 99 -2.46 4.43 -14.84
CA ASP A 99 -2.37 5.34 -16.00
C ASP A 99 -3.11 6.67 -15.78
N THR A 100 -3.94 6.78 -14.72
CA THR A 100 -4.64 8.02 -14.35
C THR A 100 -4.59 8.30 -12.85
N SER A 101 -4.76 9.57 -12.47
CA SER A 101 -4.89 9.97 -11.06
C SER A 101 -6.11 9.37 -10.35
N GLU A 102 -7.17 9.03 -11.10
CA GLU A 102 -8.38 8.41 -10.56
C GLU A 102 -8.13 6.93 -10.24
N HIS A 103 -7.40 6.20 -11.09
CA HIS A 103 -7.13 4.78 -10.82
C HIS A 103 -6.28 4.56 -9.57
N VAL A 104 -5.38 5.50 -9.25
CA VAL A 104 -4.53 5.35 -8.07
C VAL A 104 -5.23 5.68 -6.74
N THR A 105 -6.46 6.21 -6.74
CA THR A 105 -7.21 6.42 -5.49
C THR A 105 -7.64 5.12 -4.84
N THR A 106 -7.56 3.99 -5.55
CA THR A 106 -7.80 2.66 -4.97
C THR A 106 -6.84 2.33 -3.82
N ALA A 107 -5.66 2.98 -3.75
CA ALA A 107 -4.77 2.87 -2.58
C ALA A 107 -5.48 3.35 -1.29
N ASP A 108 -6.27 4.43 -1.36
CA ASP A 108 -7.02 4.95 -0.22
C ASP A 108 -8.10 3.97 0.23
N GLU A 109 -8.78 3.36 -0.74
CA GLU A 109 -9.81 2.35 -0.49
C GLU A 109 -9.22 1.09 0.15
N LEU A 110 -8.05 0.65 -0.33
CA LEU A 110 -7.33 -0.45 0.28
C LEU A 110 -6.88 -0.08 1.70
N ALA A 111 -6.32 1.11 1.92
CA ALA A 111 -5.90 1.54 3.25
C ALA A 111 -7.09 1.56 4.24
N ARG A 112 -8.26 2.06 3.80
CA ARG A 112 -9.50 2.01 4.59
C ARG A 112 -9.91 0.59 4.89
N TYR A 113 -9.88 -0.31 3.90
CA TYR A 113 -10.19 -1.71 4.12
C TYR A 113 -9.27 -2.34 5.18
N LEU A 114 -7.95 -2.15 5.07
CA LEU A 114 -6.99 -2.72 6.03
C LEU A 114 -7.28 -2.23 7.46
N VAL A 115 -7.57 -0.93 7.63
CA VAL A 115 -7.77 -0.33 8.96
C VAL A 115 -9.14 -0.67 9.55
N GLU A 116 -10.20 -0.65 8.74
CA GLU A 116 -11.59 -0.74 9.22
C GLU A 116 -12.16 -2.16 9.19
N GLU A 117 -11.80 -2.94 8.16
CA GLU A 117 -12.36 -4.26 7.87
C GLU A 117 -11.36 -5.40 8.08
N GLY A 118 -10.07 -5.08 8.22
CA GLY A 118 -9.03 -6.06 8.52
C GLY A 118 -9.33 -6.79 9.83
N GLU A 119 -9.61 -8.09 9.74
CA GLU A 119 -9.87 -8.87 10.93
C GLU A 119 -8.53 -9.27 11.54
N GLU A 120 -8.17 -8.72 12.71
CA GLU A 120 -7.05 -9.19 13.52
C GLU A 120 -7.29 -10.63 14.03
N GLN A 121 -7.23 -11.63 13.15
CA GLN A 121 -7.40 -13.02 13.56
C GLN A 121 -6.07 -13.58 14.09
N GLY A 122 -5.72 -13.19 15.31
CA GLY A 122 -4.64 -13.81 16.11
C GLY A 122 -3.22 -13.39 15.74
N GLU A 123 -2.23 -13.83 16.52
CA GLU A 123 -0.81 -13.46 16.37
C GLU A 123 -0.07 -14.29 15.30
N GLU A 124 -0.67 -15.38 14.82
CA GLU A 124 -0.02 -16.36 13.94
C GLU A 124 -0.76 -16.54 12.62
N ALA A 125 -0.01 -16.63 11.53
CA ALA A 125 -0.53 -17.03 10.23
C ALA A 125 -1.03 -18.49 10.27
N VAL A 126 -2.28 -18.71 9.89
CA VAL A 126 -2.88 -20.02 9.69
C VAL A 126 -2.82 -20.35 8.19
N PHE A 127 -1.89 -21.23 7.81
CA PHE A 127 -1.80 -21.74 6.45
C PHE A 127 -2.98 -22.69 6.16
N VAL A 128 -3.77 -22.40 5.13
CA VAL A 128 -4.86 -23.25 4.66
C VAL A 128 -4.41 -24.17 3.53
N ALA A 129 -5.13 -25.27 3.33
CA ALA A 129 -4.72 -26.37 2.45
C ALA A 129 -4.53 -26.00 0.96
N GLU A 130 -4.98 -24.81 0.55
CA GLU A 130 -4.91 -24.31 -0.83
C GLU A 130 -3.73 -23.35 -1.08
N GLY A 131 -2.82 -23.19 -0.10
CA GLY A 131 -1.67 -22.29 -0.22
C GLY A 131 -2.00 -20.83 0.11
N ALA A 132 -3.22 -20.55 0.56
CA ALA A 132 -3.58 -19.30 1.20
C ALA A 132 -3.19 -19.33 2.69
N SER A 133 -3.08 -18.14 3.29
CA SER A 133 -2.85 -17.94 4.72
C SER A 133 -3.95 -17.03 5.25
N SER A 134 -4.44 -17.30 6.47
CA SER A 134 -5.45 -16.50 7.16
C SER A 134 -4.99 -16.21 8.58
N GLY A 135 -5.39 -15.10 9.18
CA GLY A 135 -4.96 -14.73 10.54
C GLY A 135 -3.52 -14.22 10.64
N GLY A 136 -3.14 -13.68 11.79
CA GLY A 136 -1.94 -12.82 11.85
C GLY A 136 -2.11 -11.60 10.95
N LEU A 137 -1.01 -11.17 10.32
CA LEU A 137 -1.02 -10.07 9.35
C LEU A 137 -1.86 -10.38 8.09
N TRP A 138 -2.16 -11.65 7.81
CA TRP A 138 -2.99 -12.05 6.66
C TRP A 138 -4.47 -11.69 6.86
N GLY A 139 -4.92 -11.53 8.10
CA GLY A 139 -6.28 -11.12 8.39
C GLY A 139 -6.61 -9.69 7.92
N PHE A 140 -5.60 -8.88 7.64
CA PHE A 140 -5.78 -7.56 7.06
C PHE A 140 -6.04 -7.60 5.55
N MET A 141 -5.57 -8.60 4.82
CA MET A 141 -5.63 -8.59 3.36
C MET A 141 -7.04 -8.90 2.84
N PRO A 142 -7.51 -8.23 1.77
CA PRO A 142 -8.77 -8.57 1.13
C PRO A 142 -8.77 -10.01 0.61
N ASP A 143 -9.92 -10.68 0.69
CA ASP A 143 -10.14 -11.96 0.02
C ASP A 143 -9.97 -11.83 -1.51
N ASP A 144 -9.55 -12.91 -2.18
CA ASP A 144 -9.28 -12.94 -3.62
C ASP A 144 -10.47 -12.50 -4.50
N ASP A 145 -11.71 -12.62 -4.01
CA ASP A 145 -12.94 -12.21 -4.71
C ASP A 145 -13.44 -10.80 -4.32
N ASN A 146 -12.68 -10.07 -3.49
CA ASN A 146 -13.00 -8.71 -3.10
C ASN A 146 -13.01 -7.79 -4.33
N VAL A 147 -14.07 -6.99 -4.46
CA VAL A 147 -14.27 -6.05 -5.58
C VAL A 147 -13.13 -5.03 -5.73
N LEU A 148 -12.43 -4.70 -4.65
CA LEU A 148 -11.26 -3.80 -4.65
C LEU A 148 -10.11 -4.35 -5.50
N LEU A 149 -9.96 -5.68 -5.55
CA LEU A 149 -8.87 -6.31 -6.31
C LEU A 149 -9.19 -6.36 -7.82
N GLY A 150 -10.47 -6.29 -8.20
CA GLY A 150 -10.89 -6.26 -9.60
C GLY A 150 -10.34 -7.44 -10.41
N GLU A 151 -9.55 -7.16 -11.46
CA GLU A 151 -8.88 -8.17 -12.29
C GLU A 151 -7.41 -8.40 -11.90
N LEU A 152 -6.93 -7.81 -10.80
CA LEU A 152 -5.57 -7.98 -10.34
C LEU A 152 -5.33 -9.42 -9.90
N ILE A 153 -4.13 -9.91 -10.19
CA ILE A 153 -3.69 -11.24 -9.76
C ILE A 153 -2.89 -11.04 -8.46
N PRO A 154 -3.34 -11.60 -7.33
CA PRO A 154 -2.63 -11.43 -6.08
C PRO A 154 -1.27 -12.13 -6.13
N ILE A 155 -0.25 -11.42 -5.64
CA ILE A 155 1.10 -11.95 -5.42
C ILE A 155 1.42 -11.71 -3.96
N PHE A 156 1.59 -12.79 -3.20
CA PHE A 156 1.85 -12.75 -1.78
C PHE A 156 3.29 -13.18 -1.47
N ASP A 157 4.01 -12.38 -0.70
CA ASP A 157 5.34 -12.70 -0.16
C ASP A 157 5.40 -12.26 1.32
N GLU A 158 6.06 -13.04 2.18
CA GLU A 158 6.19 -12.76 3.62
C GLU A 158 7.66 -12.76 4.02
N THR A 159 8.08 -11.72 4.73
CA THR A 159 9.31 -11.74 5.51
C THR A 159 8.98 -11.51 6.98
N LEU A 160 8.92 -12.59 7.77
CA LEU A 160 8.84 -12.51 9.23
C LEU A 160 10.19 -12.04 9.77
N PHE A 161 10.20 -10.97 10.57
CA PHE A 161 11.43 -10.48 11.22
C PHE A 161 11.50 -10.91 12.69
N PRO A 162 12.67 -11.35 13.20
CA PRO A 162 13.90 -11.61 12.44
C PRO A 162 13.75 -12.83 11.53
N ALA A 163 14.25 -12.69 10.30
CA ALA A 163 14.28 -13.80 9.36
C ALA A 163 14.99 -15.01 10.00
N PRO A 164 14.44 -16.23 9.89
CA PRO A 164 14.97 -17.43 10.55
C PRO A 164 16.41 -17.80 10.15
#